data_AF-A0A8R7PYX3-F1
#
_entry.id   AF-A0A8R7PYX3-F1
#
_cell.length_a   1.000
_cell.length_b   1.000
_cell.length_c   1.000
_cell.angle_alpha   90.00
_cell.angle_beta   90.00
_cell.angle_gamma   90.00
#
_symmetry.space_group_name_H-M   'P 1'
#
loop_
_entity.id
_entity.type
_entity.pdbx_description
1 polymer ?
#
loop_
_entity_poly.entity_id
_entity_poly.type
_entity_poly.pdbx_seq_one_letter_code
_entity_poly.pdbx_strand_id
1 'polypeptide(L)' 'MTNLVFMDRNSSIMEFYPMGWRQRAAGGQFVFRWMASRAGMRHEGSWWDPAGDPCPDGNPDIFSCYKNRRIGMDEAAF' A
#
# COMPACT_ATOMS: atom_id res chain seq x y z
N MET A 1 -5.90 -6.58 10.24
CA MET A 1 -6.24 -5.47 11.17
C MET A 1 -5.03 -4.57 11.25
N THR A 2 -5.19 -3.25 11.19
CA THR A 2 -4.06 -2.31 11.14
C THR A 2 -3.92 -1.61 12.48
N ASN A 3 -2.69 -1.50 12.99
CA ASN A 3 -2.38 -0.95 14.32
C ASN A 3 -2.56 0.57 14.43
N LEU A 4 -3.09 1.24 13.40
CA LEU A 4 -3.34 2.69 13.35
C LEU A 4 -4.11 3.21 14.57
N VAL A 5 -5.03 2.41 15.12
CA VAL A 5 -5.85 2.80 16.28
C VAL A 5 -5.06 2.91 17.58
N PHE A 6 -3.86 2.35 17.64
CA PHE A 6 -2.98 2.34 18.81
C PHE A 6 -1.75 3.24 18.64
N MET A 7 -1.58 3.91 17.50
CA MET A 7 -0.43 4.78 17.24
C MET A 7 -0.63 6.15 17.89
N ASP A 8 0.48 6.80 18.26
CA ASP A 8 0.45 8.12 18.91
C ASP A 8 -0.10 9.22 18.00
N ARG A 9 -0.79 10.18 18.61
CA ARG A 9 -1.21 11.41 17.94
C ARG A 9 0.04 12.20 17.52
N ASN A 10 0.01 12.83 16.33
CA ASN A 10 1.15 13.46 15.64
C ASN A 10 2.24 12.53 15.09
N SER A 11 2.14 11.21 15.26
CA SER A 11 3.00 10.29 14.52
C SER A 11 2.69 10.34 13.01
N SER A 12 3.65 9.90 12.19
CA SER A 12 3.50 9.85 10.74
C SER A 12 3.25 8.43 10.23
N ILE A 13 2.51 8.31 9.14
CA ILE A 13 2.34 7.06 8.40
C ILE A 13 2.56 7.28 6.91
N MET A 14 3.20 6.28 6.28
CA MET A 14 3.34 6.16 4.84
C MET A 14 2.72 4.83 4.39
N GLU A 15 2.02 4.86 3.27
CA GLU A 15 1.36 3.68 2.72
C GLU A 15 2.16 3.13 1.53
N PHE A 16 2.36 1.82 1.51
CA PHE A 16 2.97 1.10 0.39
C PHE A 16 1.94 0.19 -0.24
N TYR A 17 1.67 0.41 -1.53
CA TYR A 17 0.72 -0.39 -2.28
C TYR A 17 1.42 -1.22 -3.36
N PRO A 18 1.22 -2.55 -3.38
CA PRO A 18 1.65 -3.36 -4.51
C PRO A 18 0.88 -2.96 -5.77
N MET A 19 1.44 -3.33 -6.92
CA MET A 19 0.71 -3.28 -8.18
C MET A 19 -0.64 -4.02 -8.08
N GLY A 20 -1.61 -3.59 -8.89
CA GLY A 20 -2.96 -4.15 -8.88
C GLY A 20 -3.90 -3.58 -7.80
N TRP A 21 -3.38 -3.09 -6.66
CA TRP A 21 -4.22 -2.49 -5.62
C TRP A 21 -4.96 -1.25 -6.13
N ARG A 22 -4.24 -0.36 -6.84
CA ARG A 22 -4.82 0.85 -7.46
C ARG A 22 -5.96 0.53 -8.43
N GLN A 23 -5.86 -0.59 -9.14
CA GLN A 23 -6.80 -0.97 -10.19
C GLN A 23 -8.12 -1.51 -9.62
N ARG A 24 -8.08 -2.12 -8.42
CA ARG A 24 -9.26 -2.74 -7.80
C ARG A 24 -9.86 -1.95 -6.65
N ALA A 25 -9.05 -1.17 -5.93
CA ALA A 25 -9.47 -0.58 -4.66
C ALA A 25 -10.49 0.56 -4.82
N ALA A 26 -10.60 1.21 -5.99
CA ALA A 26 -11.46 2.37 -6.21
C ALA A 26 -11.37 3.37 -5.04
N GLY A 27 -12.50 3.80 -4.45
CA GLY A 27 -12.50 4.68 -3.27
C GLY A 27 -11.82 4.08 -2.02
N GLY A 28 -11.70 2.75 -1.95
CA GLY A 28 -10.98 2.03 -0.89
C GLY A 28 -9.50 2.39 -0.79
N GLN A 29 -8.91 3.00 -1.82
CA GLN A 29 -7.54 3.49 -1.80
C GLN A 29 -7.29 4.60 -0.76
N PHE A 30 -8.35 5.23 -0.24
CA PHE A 30 -8.24 6.33 0.73
C PHE A 30 -8.54 5.92 2.18
N VAL A 31 -8.87 4.65 2.43
CA VAL A 31 -9.29 4.17 3.75
C VAL A 31 -8.23 4.44 4.82
N PHE A 32 -6.96 4.17 4.52
CA PHE A 32 -5.86 4.39 5.46
C PHE A 32 -5.55 5.87 5.67
N ARG A 33 -5.64 6.70 4.63
CA ARG A 33 -5.60 8.17 4.74
C ARG A 33 -6.70 8.71 5.68
N TRP A 34 -7.93 8.23 5.54
CA TRP A 34 -9.04 8.66 6.41
C TRP A 34 -8.85 8.18 7.84
N MET A 35 -8.37 6.94 8.03
CA MET A 35 -8.05 6.42 9.36
C MET A 35 -6.90 7.18 10.03
N ALA A 36 -5.84 7.53 9.30
CA ALA A 36 -4.73 8.34 9.80
C ALA A 36 -5.22 9.72 10.25
N SER A 37 -6.05 10.38 9.42
CA SER A 37 -6.69 11.65 9.77
C SER A 37 -7.54 11.53 11.04
N ARG A 38 -8.35 10.47 11.15
CA ARG A 38 -9.19 10.20 12.32
C ARG A 38 -8.37 9.89 13.59
N ALA A 39 -7.21 9.26 13.45
CA ALA A 39 -6.29 8.97 14.54
C ALA A 39 -5.44 10.19 14.96
N GLY A 40 -5.52 11.31 14.23
CA GLY A 40 -4.68 12.49 14.49
C GLY A 40 -3.23 12.28 14.08
N MET A 41 -2.98 11.42 13.09
CA MET A 41 -1.66 11.15 12.53
C MET A 41 -1.43 11.98 11.26
N ARG A 42 -0.15 12.20 10.93
CA ARG A 42 0.26 12.84 9.68
C ARG A 42 0.38 11.78 8.58
N HIS A 43 -0.35 11.95 7.49
CA HIS A 43 -0.23 11.09 6.32
C HIS A 43 0.85 11.65 5.39
N GLU A 44 1.97 10.94 5.27
CA GLU A 44 3.15 11.36 4.47
C GLU A 44 3.00 11.04 2.98
N GLY A 45 1.88 10.42 2.60
CA GLY A 45 1.58 10.04 1.22
C GLY A 45 1.55 8.53 1.01
N SER A 46 1.31 8.18 -0.25
CA SER A 46 1.17 6.79 -0.69
C SER A 46 2.18 6.53 -1.79
N TRP A 47 3.05 5.56 -1.56
CA TRP A 47 3.97 5.04 -2.56
C TRP A 47 3.31 3.88 -3.30
N TRP A 48 3.41 3.92 -4.62
CA TRP A 48 2.85 2.93 -5.52
C TRP A 48 3.99 2.24 -6.25
N ASP A 49 3.99 0.92 -6.24
CA ASP A 49 5.01 0.14 -6.92
C ASP A 49 5.02 0.43 -8.44
N PRO A 50 6.09 1.05 -8.98
CA PRO A 50 6.19 1.36 -10.40
C PRO A 50 6.62 0.16 -11.25
N ALA A 51 7.23 -0.86 -10.64
CA ALA A 51 7.94 -1.95 -11.32
C ALA A 51 7.55 -3.34 -10.77
N GLY A 52 6.28 -3.54 -10.43
CA GLY A 52 5.76 -4.87 -10.16
C GLY A 52 5.88 -5.73 -11.41
N ASP A 53 6.62 -6.85 -11.32
CA ASP A 53 6.72 -7.83 -12.40
C ASP A 53 5.31 -8.17 -12.92
N PRO A 54 5.10 -8.29 -14.24
CA PRO A 54 3.80 -8.66 -14.78
C PRO A 54 3.35 -10.02 -14.23
N CYS A 55 2.05 -10.18 -14.05
CA CYS A 55 1.46 -11.45 -13.63
C CYS A 55 1.68 -12.52 -14.71
N PRO A 56 2.24 -13.70 -14.38
CA PRO A 56 2.27 -14.81 -15.30
C PRO A 56 0.84 -15.22 -15.62
N ASP A 57 0.59 -15.40 -16.91
CA ASP A 57 -0.53 -16.17 -17.45
C ASP A 57 -1.95 -15.62 -17.26
N GLY A 58 -2.14 -14.30 -17.42
CA GLY A 58 -3.49 -13.75 -17.64
C GLY A 58 -4.49 -14.05 -16.52
N ASN A 59 -3.98 -14.32 -15.31
CA ASN A 59 -4.81 -14.62 -14.15
C ASN A 59 -5.78 -13.44 -13.93
N PRO A 60 -7.11 -13.65 -14.01
CA PRO A 60 -8.08 -12.57 -13.92
C PRO A 60 -8.05 -11.86 -12.56
N ASP A 61 -7.51 -12.53 -11.54
CA ASP A 61 -7.38 -11.95 -10.21
C ASP A 61 -6.01 -11.29 -10.01
N ILE A 62 -5.85 -10.11 -10.63
CA ILE A 62 -4.71 -9.20 -10.45
C ILE A 62 -4.31 -9.03 -8.97
N PHE A 63 -5.29 -9.04 -8.06
CA PHE A 63 -5.03 -8.87 -6.65
C PHE A 63 -4.24 -10.03 -6.04
N SER A 64 -4.64 -11.28 -6.27
CA SER A 64 -3.93 -12.44 -5.73
C SER A 64 -2.54 -12.61 -6.31
N CYS A 65 -2.35 -12.21 -7.57
CA CYS A 65 -1.05 -12.24 -8.22
C CYS A 65 0.00 -11.35 -7.51
N TYR A 66 -0.37 -10.13 -7.11
CA TYR A 66 0.55 -9.19 -6.47
C TYR A 66 0.60 -9.30 -4.94
N LYS A 67 -0.39 -9.95 -4.30
CA LYS A 67 -0.49 -10.05 -2.83
C LYS A 67 0.76 -10.63 -2.15
N ASN A 68 1.40 -11.61 -2.77
CA ASN A 68 2.56 -12.32 -2.21
C ASN A 68 3.89 -11.91 -2.87
N ARG A 69 3.88 -10.88 -3.73
CA ARG A 69 5.10 -10.42 -4.40
C ARG A 69 5.91 -9.50 -3.50
N ARG A 70 7.21 -9.47 -3.77
CA ARG A 70 8.11 -8.54 -3.10
C ARG A 70 7.85 -7.14 -3.65
N ILE A 71 7.66 -6.18 -2.76
CA ILE A 71 7.39 -4.78 -3.07
C ILE A 71 8.62 -4.00 -2.64
N GLY A 72 9.23 -3.26 -3.58
CA GLY A 72 10.44 -2.48 -3.32
C GLY A 72 11.68 -3.36 -3.14
N MET A 73 12.60 -3.30 -4.10
CA MET A 73 13.96 -3.79 -3.91
C MET A 73 14.80 -2.54 -3.63
N ASP A 74 15.42 -2.47 -2.46
CA ASP A 74 16.39 -1.42 -2.18
C ASP A 74 17.66 -1.73 -2.99
N GLU A 75 17.91 -1.00 -4.06
CA GLU A 75 19.14 -1.13 -4.86
C GLU A 75 20.38 -0.71 -4.06
N ALA A 76 20.22 -0.16 -2.83
CA ALA A 76 21.31 0.16 -1.93
C ALA A 76 21.92 -1.04 -1.19
N ALA A 77 21.49 -2.27 -1.46
CA ALA A 77 22.05 -3.50 -0.90
C ALA A 77 22.98 -4.23 -1.89
N PHE A 78 24.04 -3.57 -2.36
CA PHE A 78 25.23 -4.18 -2.95
C PHE A 78 26.49 -3.41 -2.59
#